data_AF-G9YJ82-F1
#
_entry.id   AF-G9YJ82-F1
#
_cell.length_a   1.000
_cell.length_b   1.000
_cell.length_c   1.000
_cell.angle_alpha   90.00
_cell.angle_beta   90.00
_cell.angle_gamma   90.00
#
_symmetry.space_group_name_H-M   'P 1'
#
loop_
_entity.id
_entity.type
_entity.pdbx_description
1 polymer ?
#
loop_
_entity_poly.entity_id
_entity_poly.type
_entity_poly.pdbx_seq_one_letter_code
_entity_poly.pdbx_strand_id
1 'polypeptide(L)'
;MGFQEYHTMRRTCLADLEAPFFSAAALSCIGRLRHRRSGKYKKQRRQEVATAVPEQGIPVLMYHMIGDAEDNDAVLKESHLRAQMKFLKDNDFHPITMEQLYEYIVFNKPVPVNPVVITFDDGYPDTYSVVMPLMKEFGFACTVFIPTYDADQGTRLTWRQIKEMQASGMTIAGHGYHHERLAEMSEAVLNEEAQCVRKS
;
A
#
# COMPACT_ATOMS: atom_id res chain seq x y z
N MET A 1 4.35 -48.38 -4.00
CA MET A 1 3.18 -47.84 -3.28
C MET A 1 3.65 -46.57 -2.58
N GLY A 2 3.27 -45.34 -2.89
CA GLY A 2 2.42 -44.79 -3.95
C GLY A 2 2.85 -43.33 -4.16
N PHE A 3 2.88 -42.89 -5.42
CA PHE A 3 3.01 -41.49 -5.79
C PHE A 3 1.67 -40.82 -5.49
N GLN A 4 1.68 -39.75 -4.70
CA GLN A 4 0.50 -38.93 -4.47
C GLN A 4 0.58 -37.73 -5.42
N GLU A 5 -0.13 -37.84 -6.54
CA GLU A 5 -0.32 -36.75 -7.50
C GLU A 5 -1.08 -35.62 -6.83
N TYR A 6 -0.40 -34.48 -6.62
CA TYR A 6 -1.08 -33.21 -6.37
C TYR A 6 -1.50 -32.64 -7.72
N HIS A 7 -2.74 -32.89 -8.11
CA HIS A 7 -3.38 -32.19 -9.22
C HIS A 7 -3.63 -30.73 -8.81
N THR A 8 -2.69 -29.84 -9.15
CA THR A 8 -2.90 -28.39 -9.09
C THR A 8 -3.88 -28.01 -10.20
N MET A 9 -5.13 -27.73 -9.82
CA MET A 9 -6.07 -27.01 -10.69
C MET A 9 -5.58 -25.56 -10.80
N ARG A 10 -4.62 -25.29 -11.69
CA ARG A 10 -4.26 -23.93 -12.10
C ARG A 10 -5.45 -23.35 -12.86
N ARG A 11 -6.24 -22.51 -12.19
CA ARG A 11 -7.18 -21.64 -12.90
C ARG A 11 -6.35 -20.60 -13.65
N THR A 12 -6.35 -20.70 -14.97
CA THR A 12 -5.77 -19.67 -15.83
C THR A 12 -6.58 -18.38 -15.68
N CYS A 13 -5.88 -17.24 -15.74
CA CYS A 13 -6.38 -15.88 -15.51
C CYS A 13 -7.40 -15.37 -16.59
N LEU A 14 -8.34 -16.21 -17.04
CA LEU A 14 -9.32 -15.89 -18.08
C LEU A 14 -10.76 -16.06 -17.56
N ALA A 15 -11.36 -14.93 -17.16
CA ALA A 15 -12.80 -14.63 -17.04
C ALA A 15 -12.93 -13.34 -16.19
N ASP A 16 -13.74 -12.32 -16.41
CA ASP A 16 -14.69 -11.94 -17.46
C ASP A 16 -14.89 -10.41 -17.28
N LEU A 17 -14.73 -9.64 -18.34
CA LEU A 17 -15.17 -8.24 -18.41
C LEU A 17 -16.60 -8.26 -18.94
N GLU A 18 -17.56 -7.63 -18.26
CA GLU A 18 -18.60 -6.73 -18.81
C GLU A 18 -19.47 -6.17 -17.67
N ALA A 19 -19.52 -4.84 -17.53
CA ALA A 19 -20.57 -4.15 -16.76
C ALA A 19 -20.95 -2.85 -17.50
N PRO A 20 -22.26 -2.58 -17.74
CA PRO A 20 -22.69 -1.45 -18.54
C PRO A 20 -22.76 -0.13 -17.76
N PHE A 21 -22.42 0.95 -18.47
CA PHE A 21 -22.51 2.34 -18.07
C PHE A 21 -23.95 2.77 -17.71
N PHE A 22 -24.12 3.43 -16.55
CA PHE A 22 -25.31 4.21 -16.23
C PHE A 22 -25.21 5.62 -16.84
N SER A 23 -26.26 6.04 -17.57
CA SER A 23 -26.41 7.38 -18.14
C SER A 23 -27.09 8.33 -17.15
N ALA A 24 -26.56 9.54 -17.03
CA ALA A 24 -26.98 10.58 -16.09
C ALA A 24 -28.02 11.53 -16.70
N ALA A 25 -29.04 11.89 -15.90
CA ALA A 25 -29.85 13.07 -16.14
C ALA A 25 -30.29 13.67 -14.79
N ALA A 26 -29.88 14.91 -14.52
CA ALA A 26 -30.59 15.79 -13.59
C ALA A 26 -30.36 17.27 -13.95
N LEU A 27 -31.47 17.97 -14.14
CA LEU A 27 -31.58 19.36 -14.55
C LEU A 27 -31.17 20.37 -13.47
N SER A 28 -30.63 21.47 -13.98
CA SER A 28 -30.63 22.85 -13.47
C SER A 28 -31.72 23.24 -12.46
N CYS A 29 -31.30 23.81 -11.33
CA CYS A 29 -32.02 24.92 -10.67
C CYS A 29 -31.02 25.94 -10.10
N ILE A 30 -31.07 27.16 -10.63
CA ILE A 30 -30.28 28.32 -10.21
C ILE A 30 -30.95 28.97 -9.00
N GLY A 31 -30.28 28.93 -7.84
CA GLY A 31 -30.66 29.66 -6.63
C GLY A 31 -29.57 30.62 -6.19
N ARG A 32 -29.77 31.93 -6.45
CA ARG A 32 -28.88 33.01 -5.98
C ARG A 32 -29.04 33.18 -4.46
N LEU A 33 -28.01 32.82 -3.69
CA LEU A 33 -27.86 33.27 -2.30
C LEU A 33 -26.60 34.11 -2.17
N ARG A 34 -26.80 35.43 -2.07
CA ARG A 34 -25.77 36.37 -1.62
C ARG A 34 -25.58 36.18 -0.11
N HIS A 35 -24.51 35.52 0.28
CA HIS A 35 -24.06 35.54 1.68
C HIS A 35 -22.66 36.15 1.77
N ARG A 36 -22.61 37.39 2.27
CA ARG A 36 -21.40 38.15 2.56
C ARG A 36 -20.83 37.61 3.87
N ARG A 37 -19.79 36.77 3.80
CA ARG A 37 -18.93 36.44 4.95
C ARG A 37 -17.48 36.73 4.60
N SER A 38 -17.03 37.91 5.00
CA SER A 38 -15.61 38.27 5.10
C SER A 38 -15.00 37.53 6.28
N GLY A 39 -14.70 36.24 6.10
CA GLY A 39 -13.83 35.49 7.00
C GLY A 39 -12.40 35.61 6.51
N LYS A 40 -11.51 36.25 7.29
CA LYS A 40 -10.07 36.19 7.05
C LYS A 40 -9.60 34.76 7.27
N TYR A 41 -9.59 33.95 6.21
CA TYR A 41 -8.94 32.64 6.23
C TYR A 41 -7.43 32.85 6.42
N LYS A 42 -6.92 32.55 7.61
CA LYS A 42 -5.47 32.43 7.83
C LYS A 42 -5.00 31.20 7.06
N LYS A 43 -4.41 31.41 5.88
CA LYS A 43 -3.68 30.40 5.13
C LYS A 43 -2.53 29.93 6.02
N GLN A 44 -2.67 28.77 6.68
CA GLN A 44 -1.55 28.14 7.37
C GLN A 44 -0.44 27.93 6.34
N ARG A 45 0.68 28.63 6.50
CA ARG A 45 1.89 28.38 5.71
C ARG A 45 2.32 26.95 6.07
N ARG A 46 2.18 26.01 5.13
CA ARG A 46 2.94 24.77 5.20
C ARG A 46 4.40 25.17 5.30
N GLN A 47 5.10 24.72 6.34
CA GLN A 47 6.55 24.80 6.37
C GLN A 47 7.05 23.97 5.19
N GLU A 48 7.87 24.59 4.34
CA GLU A 48 8.57 23.87 3.28
C GLU A 48 9.63 23.01 3.95
N VAL A 49 9.52 21.70 3.78
CA VAL A 49 10.51 20.73 4.26
C VAL A 49 11.71 20.81 3.33
N ALA A 50 12.91 20.89 3.90
CA ALA A 50 14.15 20.88 3.12
C ALA A 50 14.27 19.55 2.34
N THR A 51 14.82 19.61 1.12
CA THR A 51 15.04 18.42 0.29
C THR A 51 16.50 18.24 -0.07
N ALA A 52 16.96 17.01 -0.15
CA ALA A 52 18.32 16.64 -0.54
C ALA A 52 18.33 15.33 -1.34
N VAL A 53 19.48 14.99 -1.93
CA VAL A 53 19.75 13.65 -2.47
C VAL A 53 20.66 12.95 -1.46
N PRO A 54 20.12 12.06 -0.60
CA PRO A 54 20.94 11.36 0.39
C PRO A 54 22.06 10.54 -0.25
N GLU A 55 23.29 10.63 0.26
CA GLU A 55 24.44 9.88 -0.26
C GLU A 55 24.48 8.43 0.27
N GLN A 56 23.92 8.19 1.45
CA GLN A 56 23.96 6.89 2.14
C GLN A 56 22.77 5.97 1.80
N GLY A 57 21.88 6.40 0.89
CA GLY A 57 20.64 5.70 0.60
C GLY A 57 19.48 6.11 1.51
N ILE A 58 18.36 5.42 1.34
CA ILE A 58 17.13 5.64 2.11
C ILE A 58 16.75 4.33 2.82
N PRO A 59 16.52 4.34 4.15
CA PRO A 59 16.10 3.14 4.86
C PRO A 59 14.69 2.72 4.44
N VAL A 60 14.50 1.41 4.25
CA VAL A 60 13.21 0.78 3.98
C VAL A 60 12.85 -0.12 5.16
N LEU A 61 11.78 0.23 5.86
CA LEU A 61 11.23 -0.53 6.97
C LEU A 61 10.15 -1.47 6.45
N MET A 62 10.30 -2.77 6.71
CA MET A 62 9.40 -3.82 6.22
C MET A 62 8.71 -4.49 7.40
N TYR A 63 7.38 -4.60 7.31
CA TYR A 63 6.52 -5.24 8.30
C TYR A 63 5.65 -6.31 7.63
N HIS A 64 5.15 -7.26 8.41
CA HIS A 64 4.20 -8.28 7.95
C HIS A 64 2.89 -8.19 8.75
N MET A 65 2.83 -8.84 9.90
CA MET A 65 1.63 -8.92 10.74
C MET A 65 1.73 -7.99 11.95
N ILE A 66 0.61 -7.40 12.31
CA ILE A 66 0.41 -6.61 13.53
C ILE A 66 -0.55 -7.35 14.46
N GLY A 67 -0.06 -7.72 15.65
CA GLY A 67 -0.86 -8.46 16.62
C GLY A 67 -0.05 -9.00 17.79
N ASP A 68 -0.67 -9.91 18.54
CA ASP A 68 -0.08 -10.55 19.71
C ASP A 68 0.16 -12.03 19.41
N ALA A 69 1.27 -12.33 18.74
CA ALA A 69 1.80 -13.69 18.61
C ALA A 69 3.19 -13.72 19.22
N GLU A 70 3.32 -14.40 20.36
CA GLU A 70 4.61 -14.66 20.97
C GLU A 70 5.39 -15.67 20.08
N ASP A 71 6.71 -15.53 20.03
CA ASP A 71 7.63 -16.38 19.25
C ASP A 71 7.48 -16.37 17.72
N ASN A 72 6.92 -15.29 17.15
CA ASN A 72 6.93 -15.06 15.70
C ASN A 72 7.57 -13.71 15.36
N ASP A 73 8.78 -13.74 14.80
CA ASP A 73 9.54 -12.54 14.42
C ASP A 73 8.87 -11.69 13.32
N ALA A 74 7.90 -12.25 12.59
CA ALA A 74 7.11 -11.53 11.59
C ALA A 74 5.89 -10.80 12.17
N VAL A 75 5.62 -10.96 13.48
CA VAL A 75 4.48 -10.33 14.16
C VAL A 75 4.97 -9.23 15.10
N LEU A 76 4.51 -8.01 14.88
CA LEU A 76 4.80 -6.85 15.73
C LEU A 76 3.57 -6.44 16.52
N LYS A 77 3.72 -6.20 17.82
CA LYS A 77 2.63 -5.64 18.64
C LYS A 77 2.21 -4.27 18.12
N GLU A 78 0.91 -4.00 18.11
CA GLU A 78 0.37 -2.69 17.69
C GLU A 78 1.01 -1.55 18.49
N SER A 79 1.20 -1.73 19.81
CA SER A 79 1.85 -0.74 20.67
C SER A 79 3.28 -0.42 20.24
N HIS A 80 4.02 -1.42 19.74
CA HIS A 80 5.37 -1.23 19.23
C HIS A 80 5.35 -0.52 17.87
N LEU A 81 4.44 -0.88 16.96
CA LEU A 81 4.28 -0.16 15.69
C LEU A 81 3.97 1.32 15.94
N ARG A 82 3.01 1.61 16.84
CA ARG A 82 2.67 2.98 17.22
C ARG A 82 3.85 3.73 17.83
N ALA A 83 4.64 3.07 18.69
CA ALA A 83 5.85 3.67 19.26
C ALA A 83 6.89 4.00 18.17
N GLN A 84 7.07 3.14 17.18
CA GLN A 84 7.97 3.38 16.05
C GLN A 84 7.48 4.54 15.18
N MET A 85 6.19 4.62 14.84
CA MET A 85 5.63 5.74 14.07
C MET A 85 5.76 7.07 14.82
N LYS A 86 5.55 7.03 16.14
CA LYS A 86 5.78 8.18 17.01
C LYS A 86 7.25 8.61 17.01
N PHE A 87 8.18 7.65 17.11
CA PHE A 87 9.60 7.93 17.03
C PHE A 87 9.98 8.61 15.71
N LEU A 88 9.49 8.10 14.57
CA LEU A 88 9.74 8.71 13.27
C LEU A 88 9.24 10.16 13.23
N LYS A 89 8.02 10.40 13.73
CA LYS A 89 7.44 11.75 13.75
C LYS A 89 8.18 12.71 14.68
N ASP A 90 8.54 12.26 15.87
CA ASP A 90 9.23 13.09 16.87
C ASP A 90 10.66 13.44 16.46
N ASN A 91 11.28 12.62 15.58
CA ASN A 91 12.64 12.82 15.09
C ASN A 91 12.69 13.34 13.64
N ASP A 92 11.60 13.95 13.17
CA ASP A 92 11.54 14.64 11.87
C ASP A 92 11.89 13.74 10.67
N PHE A 93 11.50 12.45 10.74
CA PHE A 93 11.53 11.57 9.58
C PHE A 93 10.35 11.86 8.66
N HIS A 94 10.59 11.74 7.37
CA HIS A 94 9.63 12.02 6.32
C HIS A 94 9.37 10.76 5.49
N PRO A 95 8.33 9.98 5.82
CA PRO A 95 7.93 8.85 5.01
C PRO A 95 7.63 9.26 3.57
N ILE A 96 8.30 8.62 2.61
CA ILE A 96 8.12 8.84 1.18
C ILE A 96 7.44 7.64 0.50
N THR A 97 6.82 7.88 -0.65
CA THR A 97 6.19 6.81 -1.45
C THR A 97 7.25 5.99 -2.19
N MET A 98 6.89 4.78 -2.63
CA MET A 98 7.74 3.97 -3.51
C MET A 98 8.04 4.66 -4.85
N GLU A 99 7.14 5.51 -5.34
CA GLU A 99 7.38 6.33 -6.54
C GLU A 99 8.48 7.36 -6.28
N GLN A 100 8.46 8.05 -5.14
CA GLN A 100 9.52 8.99 -4.76
C GLN A 100 10.86 8.27 -4.55
N LEU A 101 10.84 7.06 -3.97
CA LEU A 101 12.04 6.22 -3.87
C LEU A 101 12.60 5.87 -5.26
N TYR A 102 11.74 5.46 -6.20
CA TYR A 102 12.13 5.19 -7.59
C TYR A 102 12.75 6.42 -8.26
N GLU A 103 12.11 7.58 -8.13
CA GLU A 103 12.62 8.83 -8.70
C GLU A 103 13.99 9.24 -8.11
N TYR A 104 14.19 9.01 -6.81
CA TYR A 104 15.47 9.20 -6.14
C TYR A 104 16.55 8.27 -6.73
N ILE A 105 16.28 6.97 -6.81
CA ILE A 105 17.25 5.96 -7.27
C ILE A 105 17.62 6.16 -8.75
N VAL A 106 16.62 6.38 -9.60
CA VAL A 106 16.83 6.36 -11.06
C VAL A 106 17.24 7.73 -11.60
N PHE A 107 16.72 8.81 -11.02
CA PHE A 107 16.90 10.16 -11.55
C PHE A 107 17.65 11.12 -10.61
N ASN A 108 18.12 10.65 -9.45
CA ASN A 108 18.72 11.50 -8.41
C ASN A 108 17.79 12.66 -8.00
N LYS A 109 16.48 12.43 -8.00
CA LYS A 109 15.51 13.46 -7.60
C LYS A 109 15.64 13.73 -6.10
N PRO A 110 15.72 15.00 -5.66
CA PRO A 110 15.74 15.31 -4.23
C PRO A 110 14.46 14.87 -3.53
N VAL A 111 14.62 14.31 -2.32
CA VAL A 111 13.55 13.90 -1.41
C VAL A 111 13.62 14.74 -0.12
N PRO A 112 12.56 14.80 0.70
CA PRO A 112 12.65 15.40 2.03
C PRO A 112 13.85 14.88 2.83
N VAL A 113 14.49 15.73 3.62
CA VAL A 113 15.54 15.31 4.56
C VAL A 113 15.00 14.27 5.56
N ASN A 114 15.87 13.39 6.06
CA ASN A 114 15.49 12.23 6.88
C ASN A 114 14.38 11.35 6.24
N PRO A 115 14.52 10.94 4.96
CA PRO A 115 13.51 10.13 4.32
C PRO A 115 13.50 8.71 4.90
N VAL A 116 12.32 8.08 4.88
CA VAL A 116 12.15 6.66 5.20
C VAL A 116 11.06 6.07 4.33
N VAL A 117 11.14 4.79 4.02
CA VAL A 117 10.07 4.07 3.32
C VAL A 117 9.47 3.04 4.28
N ILE A 118 8.16 2.91 4.27
CA ILE A 118 7.41 1.99 5.14
C ILE A 118 6.62 1.04 4.25
N THR A 119 6.87 -0.26 4.40
CA THR A 119 6.20 -1.31 3.62
C THR A 119 5.55 -2.36 4.52
N PHE A 120 4.43 -2.91 4.05
CA PHE A 120 3.72 -4.03 4.67
C PHE A 120 3.50 -5.12 3.64
N ASP A 121 3.94 -6.33 3.92
CA ASP A 121 3.91 -7.43 2.98
C ASP A 121 2.76 -8.41 3.28
N ASP A 122 2.48 -9.28 2.33
CA ASP A 122 1.47 -10.34 2.32
C ASP A 122 -0.02 -9.95 2.43
N GLY A 123 -0.36 -8.70 2.77
CA GLY A 123 -1.75 -8.24 2.85
C GLY A 123 -2.61 -8.97 3.90
N TYR A 124 -2.15 -8.99 5.15
CA TYR A 124 -2.94 -9.49 6.29
C TYR A 124 -4.07 -8.52 6.70
N PRO A 125 -5.13 -8.98 7.41
CA PRO A 125 -6.32 -8.17 7.72
C PRO A 125 -6.04 -7.03 8.72
N ASP A 126 -5.02 -7.18 9.55
CA ASP A 126 -4.51 -6.14 10.45
C ASP A 126 -3.93 -4.94 9.70
N THR A 127 -3.43 -5.12 8.47
CA THR A 127 -3.02 -3.99 7.62
C THR A 127 -4.19 -3.05 7.33
N TYR A 128 -5.41 -3.56 7.19
CA TYR A 128 -6.60 -2.73 7.03
C TYR A 128 -7.14 -2.20 8.36
N SER A 129 -7.25 -3.06 9.37
CA SER A 129 -7.93 -2.71 10.63
C SER A 129 -7.06 -1.89 11.60
N VAL A 130 -5.74 -2.02 11.53
CA VAL A 130 -4.77 -1.36 12.43
C VAL A 130 -3.86 -0.39 11.68
N VAL A 131 -3.19 -0.85 10.62
CA VAL A 131 -2.17 -0.04 9.93
C VAL A 131 -2.81 1.14 9.21
N MET A 132 -3.90 0.93 8.46
CA MET A 132 -4.59 2.00 7.74
C MET A 132 -4.98 3.20 8.62
N PRO A 133 -5.72 3.03 9.74
CA PRO A 133 -6.03 4.15 10.61
C PRO A 133 -4.78 4.77 11.26
N LEU A 134 -3.77 3.97 11.62
CA LEU A 134 -2.53 4.47 12.23
C LEU A 134 -1.75 5.36 11.26
N MET A 135 -1.51 4.92 10.02
CA MET A 135 -0.79 5.74 9.03
C MET A 135 -1.54 7.04 8.74
N LYS A 136 -2.87 7.00 8.70
CA LYS A 136 -3.71 8.19 8.55
C LYS A 136 -3.61 9.15 9.74
N GLU A 137 -3.53 8.62 10.96
CA GLU A 137 -3.32 9.40 12.19
C GLU A 137 -1.99 10.17 12.14
N PHE A 138 -0.92 9.51 11.69
CA PHE A 138 0.41 10.13 11.59
C PHE A 138 0.57 11.00 10.33
N GLY A 139 -0.27 10.79 9.30
CA GLY A 139 -0.15 11.43 7.99
C GLY A 139 1.02 10.86 7.18
N PHE A 140 1.32 9.57 7.36
CA PHE A 140 2.46 8.90 6.75
C PHE A 140 2.06 8.15 5.47
N ALA A 141 2.95 8.18 4.49
CA ALA A 141 2.87 7.32 3.32
C ALA A 141 3.38 5.91 3.66
N CYS A 142 2.74 4.89 3.10
CA CYS A 142 3.22 3.51 3.14
C CYS A 142 2.83 2.76 1.86
N THR A 143 3.49 1.64 1.62
CA THR A 143 3.16 0.70 0.54
C THR A 143 2.74 -0.64 1.11
N VAL A 144 1.71 -1.25 0.52
CA VAL A 144 1.26 -2.60 0.85
C VAL A 144 1.49 -3.51 -0.35
N PHE A 145 2.29 -4.55 -0.17
CA PHE A 145 2.56 -5.58 -1.17
C PHE A 145 1.60 -6.75 -0.96
N ILE A 146 0.87 -7.12 -2.02
CA ILE A 146 -0.23 -8.09 -1.93
C ILE A 146 0.01 -9.26 -2.89
N PRO A 147 -0.03 -10.51 -2.41
CA PRO A 147 -0.11 -11.68 -3.27
C PRO A 147 -1.51 -11.72 -3.90
N THR A 148 -1.63 -11.36 -5.18
CA THR A 148 -2.93 -10.96 -5.72
C THR A 148 -3.90 -12.13 -5.94
N TYR A 149 -3.42 -13.38 -5.99
CA TYR A 149 -4.29 -14.56 -6.01
C TYR A 149 -5.05 -14.74 -4.69
N ASP A 150 -4.41 -14.39 -3.57
CA ASP A 150 -4.95 -14.64 -2.23
C ASP A 150 -5.96 -13.55 -1.80
N ALA A 151 -6.08 -12.46 -2.56
CA ALA A 151 -7.10 -11.45 -2.29
C ALA A 151 -8.51 -12.07 -2.40
N ASP A 152 -9.38 -11.75 -1.43
CA ASP A 152 -10.68 -12.41 -1.20
C ASP A 152 -10.61 -13.90 -0.77
N GLN A 153 -9.42 -14.44 -0.46
CA GLN A 153 -9.24 -15.80 0.03
C GLN A 153 -8.77 -15.84 1.50
N GLY A 154 -9.30 -16.81 2.26
CA GLY A 154 -8.78 -17.20 3.57
C GLY A 154 -8.61 -16.03 4.55
N THR A 155 -7.37 -15.80 5.00
CA THR A 155 -6.98 -14.80 6.00
C THR A 155 -6.32 -13.56 5.40
N ARG A 156 -6.50 -13.26 4.10
CA ARG A 156 -5.94 -12.06 3.45
C ARG A 156 -6.97 -10.95 3.31
N LEU A 157 -6.47 -9.78 2.91
CA LEU A 157 -7.31 -8.64 2.56
C LEU A 157 -8.28 -8.95 1.41
N THR A 158 -9.47 -8.38 1.49
CA THR A 158 -10.44 -8.40 0.39
C THR A 158 -10.12 -7.33 -0.67
N TRP A 159 -10.50 -7.55 -1.92
CA TRP A 159 -10.37 -6.54 -2.99
C TRP A 159 -11.07 -5.22 -2.64
N ARG A 160 -12.18 -5.29 -1.89
CA ARG A 160 -12.86 -4.09 -1.38
C ARG A 160 -11.96 -3.31 -0.42
N GLN A 161 -11.36 -3.97 0.57
CA GLN A 161 -10.46 -3.34 1.53
C GLN A 161 -9.23 -2.75 0.84
N ILE A 162 -8.65 -3.46 -0.13
CA ILE A 162 -7.50 -3.00 -0.91
C ILE A 162 -7.82 -1.69 -1.64
N LYS A 163 -8.98 -1.63 -2.32
CA LYS A 163 -9.44 -0.41 -3.01
C LYS A 163 -9.68 0.75 -2.05
N GLU A 164 -10.23 0.49 -0.87
CA GLU A 164 -10.42 1.51 0.16
C GLU A 164 -9.08 2.04 0.71
N MET A 165 -8.10 1.17 0.93
CA MET A 165 -6.76 1.56 1.35
C MET A 165 -6.06 2.40 0.28
N GLN A 166 -6.15 2.00 -0.99
CA GLN A 166 -5.62 2.79 -2.11
C GLN A 166 -6.28 4.18 -2.17
N ALA A 167 -7.60 4.24 -2.07
CA ALA A 167 -8.35 5.50 -2.05
C ALA A 167 -8.01 6.39 -0.84
N SER A 168 -7.51 5.80 0.25
CA SER A 168 -7.03 6.53 1.43
C SER A 168 -5.64 7.17 1.26
N GLY A 169 -4.95 6.89 0.14
CA GLY A 169 -3.64 7.44 -0.18
C GLY A 169 -2.47 6.46 0.01
N MET A 170 -2.74 5.19 0.31
CA MET A 170 -1.71 4.16 0.36
C MET A 170 -1.32 3.69 -1.03
N THR A 171 -0.05 3.35 -1.22
CA THR A 171 0.39 2.66 -2.44
C THR A 171 0.10 1.16 -2.31
N ILE A 172 -0.50 0.57 -3.34
CA ILE A 172 -0.70 -0.89 -3.43
C ILE A 172 0.22 -1.42 -4.53
N ALA A 173 0.93 -2.51 -4.25
CA ALA A 173 1.83 -3.18 -5.18
C ALA A 173 1.70 -4.72 -5.07
N GLY A 174 2.25 -5.45 -6.04
CA GLY A 174 2.15 -6.92 -6.07
C GLY A 174 3.27 -7.62 -5.30
N HIS A 175 2.94 -8.70 -4.59
CA HIS A 175 3.85 -9.59 -3.87
C HIS A 175 3.88 -11.00 -4.50
N GLY A 176 3.91 -11.05 -5.83
CA GLY A 176 3.66 -12.26 -6.61
C GLY A 176 2.16 -12.54 -6.79
N TYR A 177 1.82 -13.58 -7.56
CA TYR A 177 0.43 -14.00 -7.71
C TYR A 177 0.09 -15.00 -6.61
N HIS A 178 0.78 -16.15 -6.58
CA HIS A 178 0.51 -17.24 -5.62
C HIS A 178 1.40 -17.25 -4.36
N HIS A 179 2.18 -16.20 -4.12
CA HIS A 179 3.10 -16.13 -2.96
C HIS A 179 4.15 -17.27 -2.88
N GLU A 180 4.58 -17.76 -4.04
CA GLU A 180 5.52 -18.86 -4.18
C GLU A 180 6.97 -18.37 -4.23
N ARG A 181 7.94 -19.26 -3.97
CA ARG A 181 9.37 -18.93 -3.95
C ARG A 181 9.90 -18.71 -5.38
N LEU A 182 9.86 -17.46 -5.85
CA LEU A 182 10.22 -17.07 -7.22
C LEU A 182 11.62 -17.58 -7.67
N ALA A 183 12.59 -17.62 -6.77
CA ALA A 183 13.95 -18.07 -7.08
C ALA A 183 14.05 -19.56 -7.47
N GLU A 184 13.03 -20.35 -7.17
CA GLU A 184 12.98 -21.79 -7.42
C GLU A 184 12.15 -22.13 -8.67
N MET A 185 11.59 -21.11 -9.32
CA MET A 185 10.73 -21.28 -10.50
C MET A 185 11.52 -21.36 -11.80
N SER A 186 10.95 -22.04 -12.79
CA SER A 186 11.38 -21.88 -14.18
C SER A 186 10.97 -20.50 -14.72
N GLU A 187 11.71 -20.00 -15.71
CA GLU A 187 11.44 -18.71 -16.34
C GLU A 187 10.00 -18.62 -16.91
N ALA A 188 9.49 -19.71 -17.48
CA ALA A 188 8.13 -19.77 -18.00
C ALA A 188 7.08 -19.51 -16.89
N VAL A 189 7.23 -20.15 -15.73
CA VAL A 189 6.32 -19.98 -14.60
C VAL A 189 6.46 -18.58 -14.00
N LEU A 190 7.68 -18.05 -13.88
CA LEU A 190 7.92 -16.69 -13.41
C LEU A 190 7.25 -15.64 -14.32
N ASN A 191 7.29 -15.84 -15.64
CA ASN A 191 6.61 -14.97 -16.60
C ASN A 191 5.08 -15.05 -16.48
N GLU A 192 4.53 -16.24 -16.23
CA GLU A 192 3.10 -16.43 -15.95
C GLU A 192 2.67 -15.71 -14.66
N GLU A 193 3.41 -15.89 -13.57
CA GLU A 193 3.21 -15.19 -12.28
C GLU A 193 3.15 -13.66 -12.50
N ALA A 194 4.15 -13.10 -13.16
CA ALA A 194 4.23 -11.66 -13.41
C ALA A 194 3.07 -11.15 -14.29
N GLN A 195 2.57 -11.96 -15.23
CA GLN A 195 1.41 -11.60 -16.05
C GLN A 195 0.12 -11.60 -15.25
N CYS A 196 -0.10 -12.56 -14.36
CA CYS A 196 -1.32 -12.61 -13.55
C CYS A 196 -1.37 -11.49 -12.51
N VAL A 197 -0.24 -11.12 -11.90
CA VAL A 197 -0.16 -9.92 -11.04
C VAL A 197 -0.61 -8.66 -11.78
N ARG A 198 -0.17 -8.46 -13.03
CA ARG A 198 -0.53 -7.27 -13.83
C ARG A 198 -2.01 -7.20 -14.24
N LYS A 199 -2.69 -8.34 -14.29
CA LYS A 199 -4.10 -8.44 -14.69
C LYS A 199 -5.08 -8.34 -13.52
N SER A 200 -4.57 -8.49 -12.29
CA SER A 200 -5.35 -8.39 -11.04
C SER A 200 -5.69 -6.93 -10.74
#